data_AF-A0A9E2CZQ5-F1
#
_entry.id   AF-A0A9E2CZQ5-F1
#
_cell.length_a   1.000
_cell.length_b   1.000
_cell.length_c   1.000
_cell.angle_alpha   90.00
_cell.angle_beta   90.00
_cell.angle_gamma   90.00
#
_symmetry.space_group_name_H-M   'P 1'
#
loop_
_entity.id
_entity.type
_entity.pdbx_description
1 polymer ?
#
loop_
_entity_poly.entity_id
_entity_poly.type
_entity_poly.pdbx_seq_one_letter_code
_entity_poly.pdbx_strand_id
1 'polypeptide(L)'
;MMSSGRKFAMVLTVAGLVLMGAYPLHAREVVHYKLLVDSEDAQKCISCHYGQENDSKNSRCSKNCMIDPGSSHPVAKKYPPRGKEKEYIPLKELRKTGLIKLQDGTITCISCHDVANNIAYHTVVEDRGTQLCKLCHIR
;
A
#
# COMPACT_ATOMS: atom_id res chain seq x y z
N MET A 1 19.15 -61.90 -3.05
CA MET A 1 19.64 -60.59 -3.54
C MET A 1 18.44 -59.68 -3.79
N MET A 2 18.64 -58.39 -3.51
CA MET A 2 17.69 -57.28 -3.41
C MET A 2 16.56 -57.20 -4.45
N SER A 3 15.40 -56.67 -4.03
CA SER A 3 14.81 -55.50 -4.72
C SER A 3 13.78 -54.79 -3.83
N SER A 4 14.30 -53.87 -3.01
CA SER A 4 13.55 -52.81 -2.32
C SER A 4 13.34 -51.68 -3.34
N GLY A 5 12.18 -51.66 -4.02
CA GLY A 5 11.99 -50.75 -5.17
C GLY A 5 10.63 -50.08 -5.31
N ARG A 6 9.69 -50.24 -4.37
CA ARG A 6 8.30 -49.75 -4.53
C ARG A 6 7.83 -48.72 -3.50
N LYS A 7 8.73 -48.14 -2.70
CA LYS A 7 8.34 -47.12 -1.70
C LYS A 7 8.82 -45.70 -2.01
N PHE A 8 9.73 -45.52 -2.96
CA PHE A 8 10.29 -44.19 -3.27
C PHE A 8 9.52 -43.38 -4.31
N ALA A 9 8.69 -44.00 -5.15
CA ALA A 9 8.02 -43.30 -6.24
C ALA A 9 6.82 -42.43 -5.80
N MET A 10 6.23 -42.70 -4.63
CA MET A 10 4.99 -42.03 -4.20
C MET A 10 5.24 -40.72 -3.42
N VAL A 11 6.47 -40.47 -2.95
CA VAL A 11 6.80 -39.25 -2.20
C VAL A 11 7.12 -38.07 -3.14
N LEU A 12 7.55 -38.35 -4.38
CA LEU A 12 7.94 -37.32 -5.35
C LEU A 12 6.76 -36.58 -5.99
N THR A 13 5.57 -37.16 -6.05
CA THR A 13 4.41 -36.51 -6.68
C THR A 13 3.72 -35.48 -5.80
N VAL A 14 3.84 -35.58 -4.47
CA VAL A 14 3.29 -34.57 -3.54
C VAL A 14 4.19 -33.32 -3.47
N ALA A 15 5.50 -33.48 -3.64
CA ALA A 15 6.44 -32.35 -3.63
C ALA A 15 6.30 -31.41 -4.85
N GLY A 16 5.86 -31.93 -6.01
CA GLY A 16 5.70 -31.12 -7.23
C GLY A 16 4.51 -30.16 -7.20
N LEU A 17 3.44 -30.48 -6.47
CA LEU A 17 2.23 -29.68 -6.41
C LEU A 17 2.31 -28.48 -5.45
N VAL A 18 3.27 -28.46 -4.53
CA VAL A 18 3.47 -27.34 -3.60
C VAL A 18 4.18 -26.15 -4.25
N LEU A 19 4.92 -26.37 -5.35
CA LEU A 19 5.72 -25.33 -6.01
C LEU A 19 4.92 -24.42 -6.96
N MET A 20 3.68 -24.74 -7.31
CA MET A 20 2.84 -23.87 -8.16
C MET A 20 1.91 -22.94 -7.39
N GLY A 21 1.85 -23.04 -6.06
CA GLY A 21 0.97 -22.23 -5.21
C GLY A 21 1.62 -20.98 -4.60
N ALA A 22 2.94 -20.83 -4.74
CA ALA A 22 3.68 -19.68 -4.22
C ALA A 22 4.09 -18.76 -5.38
N TYR A 23 3.10 -18.19 -6.10
CA TYR A 23 3.37 -16.91 -6.73
C TYR A 23 3.55 -15.93 -5.56
N PRO A 24 4.77 -15.41 -5.33
CA PRO A 24 4.90 -14.33 -4.38
C PRO A 24 3.93 -13.24 -4.83
N LEU A 25 3.15 -12.72 -3.89
CA LEU A 25 2.50 -11.42 -4.00
C LEU A 25 3.61 -10.36 -4.08
N HIS A 26 4.47 -10.44 -5.10
CA HIS A 26 5.49 -9.45 -5.35
C HIS A 26 4.75 -8.22 -5.86
N ALA A 27 4.96 -7.13 -5.12
CA ALA A 27 4.42 -5.85 -5.47
C ALA A 27 4.83 -5.48 -6.91
N ARG A 28 3.88 -4.91 -7.66
CA ARG A 28 4.04 -4.66 -9.09
C ARG A 28 5.02 -3.52 -9.32
N GLU A 29 6.06 -3.76 -10.11
CA GLU A 29 6.94 -2.69 -10.61
C GLU A 29 6.21 -1.85 -11.67
N VAL A 30 6.33 -0.53 -11.56
CA VAL A 30 5.72 0.44 -12.48
C VAL A 30 6.75 1.52 -12.84
N VAL A 31 6.65 2.05 -14.06
CA VAL A 31 7.47 3.20 -14.46
C VAL A 31 6.81 4.45 -13.92
N HIS A 32 7.46 5.12 -12.97
CA HIS A 32 7.03 6.39 -12.40
C HIS A 32 8.14 7.43 -12.60
N TYR A 33 7.84 8.53 -13.30
CA TYR A 33 8.81 9.59 -13.62
C TYR A 33 10.13 9.06 -14.24
N LYS A 34 10.02 8.13 -15.20
CA LYS A 34 11.15 7.46 -15.89
C LYS A 34 12.01 6.53 -15.01
N LEU A 35 11.60 6.28 -13.77
CA LEU A 35 12.23 5.30 -12.87
C LEU A 35 11.32 4.08 -12.72
N LEU A 36 11.92 2.89 -12.61
CA LEU A 36 11.20 1.70 -12.18
C LEU A 36 11.06 1.74 -10.66
N VAL A 37 9.83 1.76 -10.17
CA VAL A 37 9.54 1.78 -8.74
C VAL A 37 8.59 0.65 -8.39
N ASP A 38 8.73 0.16 -7.16
CA ASP A 38 7.74 -0.74 -6.57
C ASP A 38 6.50 0.10 -6.19
N SER A 39 5.35 -0.20 -6.79
CA SER A 39 4.11 0.56 -6.60
C SER A 39 3.47 0.40 -5.22
N GLU A 40 3.96 -0.52 -4.38
CA GLU A 40 3.42 -0.78 -3.04
C GLU A 40 4.44 -0.49 -1.92
N ASP A 41 5.62 0.01 -2.24
CA ASP A 41 6.65 0.37 -1.27
C ASP A 41 6.63 1.87 -0.93
N ALA A 42 5.90 2.22 0.13
CA ALA A 42 5.83 3.62 0.56
C ALA A 42 7.18 4.19 1.06
N GLN A 43 8.13 3.35 1.50
CA GLN A 43 9.44 3.83 1.94
C GLN A 43 10.26 4.34 0.76
N LYS A 44 10.17 3.67 -0.40
CA LYS A 44 10.76 4.18 -1.65
C LYS A 44 10.17 5.54 -2.04
N CYS A 45 8.86 5.73 -1.89
CA CYS A 45 8.24 7.03 -2.11
C CYS A 45 8.88 8.12 -1.23
N ILE A 46 9.07 7.84 0.06
CA ILE A 46 9.69 8.78 1.02
C ILE A 46 11.13 9.09 0.62
N SER A 47 11.90 8.07 0.25
CA SER A 47 13.32 8.24 -0.11
C SER A 47 13.54 9.19 -1.30
N CYS A 48 12.65 9.14 -2.31
CA CYS A 48 12.74 9.97 -3.50
C CYS A 48 12.06 11.35 -3.33
N HIS A 49 10.91 11.42 -2.64
CA HIS A 49 10.13 12.66 -2.52
C HIS A 49 10.51 13.53 -1.31
N TYR A 50 11.03 12.93 -0.25
CA TYR A 50 11.25 13.60 1.04
C TYR A 50 12.69 13.42 1.56
N GLY A 51 13.65 13.23 0.64
CA GLY A 51 15.06 12.86 0.89
C GLY A 51 15.60 13.25 2.28
N GLN A 52 16.06 12.24 3.03
CA GLN A 52 16.60 12.31 4.40
C GLN A 52 15.86 13.24 5.38
N GLU A 53 14.89 12.68 6.12
CA GLU A 53 14.33 13.02 7.45
C GLU A 53 14.02 14.48 7.86
N ASN A 54 14.54 15.50 7.17
CA ASN A 54 14.62 16.90 7.54
C ASN A 54 14.00 17.84 6.50
N ASP A 55 13.38 17.34 5.42
CA ASP A 55 12.60 18.24 4.58
C ASP A 55 11.33 18.64 5.33
N SER A 56 11.24 19.92 5.68
CA SER A 56 10.05 20.61 6.22
C SER A 56 8.75 20.31 5.47
N LYS A 57 8.82 19.77 4.25
CA LYS A 57 7.68 19.26 3.48
C LYS A 57 7.09 17.96 4.02
N ASN A 58 7.82 17.18 4.82
CA ASN A 58 7.33 16.00 5.54
C ASN A 58 6.61 16.35 6.84
N SER A 59 6.46 17.66 7.16
CA SER A 59 6.09 18.07 8.51
C SER A 59 4.82 17.36 8.95
N ARG A 60 4.99 16.56 9.99
CA ARG A 60 3.98 15.68 10.57
C ARG A 60 2.81 16.58 11.00
N CYS A 61 1.82 16.79 10.12
CA CYS A 61 0.70 17.71 10.38
C CYS A 61 0.13 17.44 11.77
N SER A 62 0.17 18.46 12.63
CA SER A 62 -0.13 18.35 14.05
C SER A 62 -1.64 18.52 14.32
N LYS A 63 -2.39 19.25 13.49
CA LYS A 63 -3.86 19.36 13.52
C LYS A 63 -4.47 19.72 12.15
N ASN A 64 -5.60 19.07 11.80
CA ASN A 64 -6.56 19.39 10.72
C ASN A 64 -5.97 19.89 9.38
N CYS A 65 -5.46 19.00 8.53
CA CYS A 65 -5.02 19.37 7.18
C CYS A 65 -5.94 18.75 6.11
N MET A 66 -6.79 19.56 5.49
CA MET A 66 -7.46 19.28 4.21
C MET A 66 -6.55 19.82 3.09
N ILE A 67 -5.67 18.95 2.61
CA ILE A 67 -4.92 18.98 1.34
C ILE A 67 -4.72 20.38 0.70
N ASP A 68 -3.63 21.08 1.07
CA ASP A 68 -2.98 22.06 0.20
C ASP A 68 -1.76 21.39 -0.46
N PRO A 69 -1.64 21.37 -1.80
CA PRO A 69 -0.48 20.82 -2.52
C PRO A 69 0.88 21.42 -2.13
N GLY A 70 0.90 22.63 -1.54
CA GLY A 70 2.08 23.29 -0.99
C GLY A 70 2.34 23.01 0.50
N SER A 71 1.39 22.37 1.19
CA SER A 71 1.46 22.07 2.62
C SER A 71 1.89 20.63 2.88
N SER A 72 2.48 20.37 4.04
CA SER A 72 2.89 19.02 4.42
C SER A 72 1.70 18.06 4.50
N HIS A 73 1.77 16.98 3.73
CA HIS A 73 0.75 15.93 3.72
C HIS A 73 1.09 14.86 4.77
N PRO A 74 0.17 14.52 5.70
CA PRO A 74 0.47 13.56 6.76
C PRO A 74 0.47 12.12 6.22
N VAL A 75 1.63 11.65 5.78
CA VAL A 75 1.92 10.22 5.58
C VAL A 75 2.51 9.59 6.85
N ALA A 76 2.57 8.27 6.92
CA ALA A 76 3.02 7.46 8.05
C ALA A 76 2.23 7.67 9.35
N LYS A 77 0.89 7.81 9.26
CA LYS A 77 -0.01 7.91 10.42
C LYS A 77 -0.83 6.64 10.60
N LYS A 78 -1.01 6.17 11.84
CA LYS A 78 -1.87 5.01 12.12
C LYS A 78 -3.33 5.29 11.73
N TYR A 79 -3.98 4.29 11.15
CA TYR A 79 -5.38 4.30 10.79
C TYR A 79 -6.21 3.32 11.64
N PRO A 80 -7.38 3.73 12.14
CA PRO A 80 -7.82 5.13 12.26
C PRO A 80 -6.93 5.91 13.25
N PRO A 81 -6.94 7.25 13.23
CA PRO A 81 -6.24 8.04 14.24
C PRO A 81 -6.77 7.75 15.65
N ARG A 82 -5.85 7.60 16.60
CA ARG A 82 -6.18 7.28 18.00
C ARG A 82 -7.13 8.34 18.58
N GLY A 83 -8.23 7.89 19.17
CA GLY A 83 -9.24 8.75 19.79
C GLY A 83 -10.25 9.35 18.79
N LYS A 84 -10.14 9.02 17.50
CA LYS A 84 -11.09 9.44 16.45
C LYS A 84 -11.77 8.26 15.77
N GLU A 85 -11.70 7.05 16.32
CA GLU A 85 -12.16 5.80 15.68
C GLU A 85 -13.62 5.87 15.19
N LYS A 86 -14.48 6.65 15.87
CA LYS A 86 -15.90 6.82 15.51
C LYS A 86 -16.14 7.73 14.30
N GLU A 87 -15.14 8.50 13.87
CA GLU A 87 -15.20 9.39 12.71
C GLU A 87 -14.76 8.69 11.41
N TYR A 88 -14.20 7.48 11.50
CA TYR A 88 -13.57 6.77 10.40
C TYR A 88 -14.20 5.40 10.16
N ILE A 89 -14.18 4.97 8.91
CA ILE A 89 -14.60 3.63 8.49
C ILE A 89 -13.73 2.58 9.24
N PRO A 90 -14.34 1.55 9.86
CA PRO A 90 -13.56 0.51 10.53
C PRO A 90 -12.58 -0.18 9.57
N LEU A 91 -11.37 -0.49 10.03
CA LEU A 91 -10.30 -1.09 9.21
C LEU A 91 -10.77 -2.32 8.40
N LYS A 92 -11.62 -3.16 8.99
CA LYS A 92 -12.17 -4.35 8.31
C LYS A 92 -13.04 -3.97 7.11
N GLU A 93 -13.85 -2.93 7.25
CA GLU A 93 -14.73 -2.44 6.18
C GLU A 93 -13.94 -1.67 5.12
N LEU A 94 -12.97 -0.84 5.54
CA LEU A 94 -12.09 -0.12 4.63
C LEU A 94 -11.34 -1.09 3.70
N ARG A 95 -10.81 -2.19 4.25
CA ARG A 95 -10.11 -3.22 3.47
C ARG A 95 -10.99 -3.90 2.42
N LYS A 96 -12.31 -3.98 2.63
CA LYS A 96 -13.23 -4.56 1.63
C LYS A 96 -13.34 -3.71 0.38
N THR A 97 -13.02 -2.41 0.45
CA THR A 97 -13.04 -1.55 -0.74
C THR A 97 -11.97 -1.96 -1.76
N GLY A 98 -10.84 -2.50 -1.30
CA GLY A 98 -9.68 -2.78 -2.15
C GLY A 98 -8.97 -1.54 -2.71
N LEU A 99 -9.49 -0.33 -2.45
CA LEU A 99 -8.98 0.92 -3.01
C LEU A 99 -7.90 1.56 -2.13
N ILE A 100 -8.13 1.58 -0.81
CA ILE A 100 -7.18 2.18 0.15
C ILE A 100 -6.20 1.12 0.65
N LYS A 101 -4.92 1.24 0.29
CA LYS A 101 -3.84 0.40 0.81
C LYS A 101 -3.26 1.00 2.09
N LEU A 102 -3.16 0.21 3.15
CA LEU A 102 -2.55 0.60 4.42
C LEU A 102 -1.34 -0.28 4.73
N GLN A 103 -0.14 0.28 4.61
CA GLN A 103 1.10 -0.43 4.97
C GLN A 103 1.24 -0.44 6.50
N ASP A 104 1.26 -1.62 7.11
CA ASP A 104 1.31 -1.80 8.57
C ASP A 104 0.23 -1.04 9.36
N GLY A 105 -0.96 -0.91 8.76
CA GLY A 105 -2.09 -0.17 9.33
C GLY A 105 -1.85 1.34 9.37
N THR A 106 -0.96 1.87 8.54
CA THR A 106 -0.67 3.29 8.42
C THR A 106 -1.12 3.84 7.06
N ILE A 107 -1.60 5.08 7.07
CA ILE A 107 -1.80 5.89 5.88
C ILE A 107 -0.42 6.29 5.34
N THR A 108 -0.21 6.08 4.06
CA THR A 108 1.02 6.39 3.33
C THR A 108 0.71 7.03 1.99
N CYS A 109 1.72 7.30 1.15
CA CYS A 109 1.53 7.84 -0.20
C CYS A 109 0.56 6.98 -1.03
N ILE A 110 0.73 5.66 -1.00
CA ILE A 110 -0.06 4.69 -1.78
C ILE A 110 -1.48 4.47 -1.24
N SER A 111 -1.79 5.02 -0.06
CA SER A 111 -3.17 5.02 0.45
C SER A 111 -4.05 5.95 -0.38
N CYS A 112 -3.47 7.00 -0.97
CA CYS A 112 -4.18 8.03 -1.70
C CYS A 112 -3.84 8.02 -3.19
N HIS A 113 -2.58 7.77 -3.53
CA HIS A 113 -2.07 7.85 -4.91
C HIS A 113 -2.00 6.49 -5.59
N ASP A 114 -2.40 6.47 -6.87
CA ASP A 114 -2.18 5.33 -7.74
C ASP A 114 -0.89 5.54 -8.54
N VAL A 115 0.18 4.89 -8.09
CA VAL A 115 1.51 4.99 -8.71
C VAL A 115 1.57 4.32 -10.07
N ALA A 116 0.66 3.37 -10.36
CA ALA A 116 0.58 2.73 -11.66
C ALA A 116 0.01 3.66 -12.74
N ASN A 117 -0.67 4.74 -12.32
CA ASN A 117 -1.16 5.77 -13.21
C ASN A 117 -0.13 6.91 -13.33
N ASN A 118 0.35 7.14 -14.55
CA ASN A 118 1.38 8.14 -14.84
C ASN A 118 0.87 9.58 -14.93
N ILE A 119 -0.42 9.80 -14.70
CA ILE A 119 -0.97 11.14 -14.55
C ILE A 119 -0.45 11.72 -13.22
N ALA A 120 0.10 12.94 -13.28
CA ALA A 120 0.61 13.60 -12.09
C ALA A 120 -0.46 13.72 -10.99
N TYR A 121 -0.08 13.39 -9.76
CA TYR A 121 -0.95 13.41 -8.57
C TYR A 121 -2.20 12.53 -8.64
N HIS A 122 -2.25 11.57 -9.56
CA HIS A 122 -3.41 10.69 -9.72
C HIS A 122 -3.72 9.95 -8.41
N THR A 123 -5.00 9.90 -8.07
CA THR A 123 -5.52 9.27 -6.85
C THR A 123 -6.09 7.88 -7.14
N VAL A 124 -6.22 7.03 -6.12
CA VAL A 124 -6.80 5.67 -6.26
C VAL A 124 -8.27 5.65 -6.70
N VAL A 125 -8.91 6.82 -6.71
CA VAL A 125 -10.21 7.06 -7.32
C VAL A 125 -10.09 8.26 -8.25
N GLU A 126 -10.74 8.19 -9.41
CA GLU A 126 -10.85 9.31 -10.34
C GLU A 126 -11.84 10.33 -9.77
N ASP A 127 -11.34 11.36 -9.08
CA ASP A 127 -12.21 12.43 -8.57
C ASP A 127 -11.52 13.80 -8.58
N ARG A 128 -12.29 14.84 -8.91
CA ARG A 128 -11.95 16.27 -8.70
C ARG A 128 -12.58 16.83 -7.40
N GLY A 129 -13.09 15.97 -6.52
CA GLY A 129 -13.93 16.27 -5.35
C GLY A 129 -13.52 15.52 -4.06
N THR A 130 -14.51 15.08 -3.27
CA THR A 130 -14.34 14.57 -1.88
C THR A 130 -14.41 13.04 -1.76
N GLN A 131 -14.50 12.31 -2.87
CA GLN A 131 -14.75 10.86 -2.89
C GLN A 131 -13.61 10.09 -2.25
N LEU A 132 -12.35 10.48 -2.49
CA LEU A 132 -11.19 9.91 -1.82
C LEU A 132 -11.31 10.00 -0.29
N CYS A 133 -11.72 11.16 0.23
CA CYS A 133 -11.86 11.39 1.67
C CYS A 133 -12.94 10.48 2.28
N LYS A 134 -14.05 10.30 1.56
CA LYS A 134 -15.20 9.48 1.98
C LYS A 134 -14.91 7.98 2.01
N LEU A 135 -13.81 7.53 1.38
CA LEU A 135 -13.36 6.15 1.56
C LEU A 135 -12.96 5.87 3.01
N CYS A 136 -12.46 6.89 3.72
CA CYS A 136 -11.94 6.76 5.07
C CYS A 136 -12.84 7.40 6.13
N HIS A 137 -13.54 8.48 5.81
CA HIS A 137 -14.31 9.29 6.76
C HIS A 137 -15.81 9.01 6.66
N ILE A 138 -16.47 8.86 7.82
CA ILE A 138 -17.92 8.60 7.91
C ILE A 138 -18.74 9.90 7.67
N ARG A 139 -18.13 11.08 7.77
CA ARG A 139 -18.75 12.39 7.53
C ARG A 139 -17.84 13.32 6.74
#